data_AF-A0A2K2CCQ7-F1
#
_entry.id   AF-A0A2K2CCQ7-F1
#
_cell.length_a   1.000
_cell.length_b   1.000
_cell.length_c   1.000
_cell.angle_alpha   90.00
_cell.angle_beta   90.00
_cell.angle_gamma   90.00
#
_symmetry.space_group_name_H-M   'P 1'
#
loop_
_entity.id
_entity.type
_entity.pdbx_description
1 polymer ?
#
loop_
_entity_poly.entity_id
_entity_poly.type
_entity_poly.pdbx_seq_one_letter_code
_entity_poly.pdbx_strand_id
1 'polypeptide(L)'
;MASGLPELRILTVKKSSQLWGVFGQDDRASPVNVEKEMVLPNLNELSLEQLSSIVYFSFGCCDFLFPRLEKLKVHQCPKLTTKFATTPDGSMSAQSEVSEVAEDSSINREWNRYNGWKEDGDSCL
;
A
#
# COMPACT_ATOMS: atom_id res chain seq x y z
N MET A 1 -13.50 -5.69 11.39
CA MET A 1 -12.10 -5.37 11.06
C MET A 1 -11.22 -6.48 11.60
N ALA A 2 -10.69 -7.32 10.73
CA ALA A 2 -9.77 -8.38 11.11
C ALA A 2 -8.41 -7.72 11.33
N SER A 3 -7.81 -7.95 12.50
CA SER A 3 -6.47 -7.50 12.82
C SER A 3 -5.50 -8.67 12.61
N GLY A 4 -4.86 -8.71 11.44
CA GLY A 4 -3.93 -9.81 11.12
C GLY A 4 -2.63 -9.72 11.92
N LEU A 5 -1.95 -8.57 11.84
CA LEU A 5 -0.64 -8.35 12.43
C LEU A 5 -0.67 -7.17 13.42
N PRO A 6 -1.27 -7.35 14.62
CA PRO A 6 -1.51 -6.25 15.55
C PRO A 6 -0.23 -5.60 16.07
N GLU A 7 0.89 -6.32 16.12
CA GLU A 7 2.17 -5.80 16.62
C GLU A 7 3.09 -5.27 15.50
N LEU A 8 2.70 -5.37 14.23
CA LEU A 8 3.53 -4.92 13.12
C LEU A 8 3.62 -3.40 13.10
N ARG A 9 4.83 -2.86 13.33
CA ARG A 9 5.11 -1.42 13.33
C ARG A 9 5.78 -0.92 12.07
N ILE A 10 6.61 -1.76 11.45
CA ILE A 10 7.39 -1.39 10.27
C ILE A 10 7.28 -2.51 9.25
N LEU A 11 6.88 -2.15 8.03
CA LEU A 11 6.82 -3.04 6.89
C LEU A 11 7.69 -2.47 5.77
N THR A 12 8.73 -3.21 5.42
CA THR A 12 9.68 -2.80 4.39
C THR A 12 9.90 -3.95 3.42
N VAL A 13 9.64 -3.70 2.15
CA VAL A 13 9.81 -4.66 1.06
C VAL A 13 10.70 -4.02 0.01
N LYS A 14 11.85 -4.64 -0.25
CA LYS A 14 12.87 -4.08 -1.15
C LYS A 14 13.38 -5.11 -2.15
N LYS A 15 13.76 -4.65 -3.34
CA LYS A 15 14.55 -5.40 -4.35
C LYS A 15 14.01 -6.81 -4.65
N SER A 16 12.69 -6.95 -4.66
CA SER A 16 12.01 -8.24 -4.85
C SER A 16 11.36 -8.27 -6.22
N SER A 17 12.07 -8.80 -7.22
CA SER A 17 11.66 -8.81 -8.62
C SER A 17 10.61 -9.86 -8.98
N GLN A 18 10.31 -10.79 -8.07
CA GLN A 18 9.31 -11.85 -8.26
C GLN A 18 8.07 -11.64 -7.39
N LEU A 19 8.06 -10.64 -6.52
CA LEU A 19 6.94 -10.39 -5.63
C LEU A 19 5.81 -9.71 -6.41
N TRP A 20 4.65 -10.36 -6.45
CA TRP A 20 3.46 -9.83 -7.13
C TRP A 20 2.53 -9.04 -6.19
N GLY A 21 2.48 -9.42 -4.90
CA GLY A 21 1.85 -8.63 -3.86
C GLY A 21 2.37 -8.94 -2.46
N VAL A 22 2.13 -8.01 -1.53
CA VAL A 22 2.65 -8.10 -0.16
C VAL A 22 1.76 -8.98 0.71
N PHE A 23 0.45 -8.82 0.56
CA PHE A 23 -0.55 -9.64 1.23
C PHE A 23 -1.34 -10.43 0.19
N GLY A 24 -1.79 -11.63 0.55
CA GLY A 24 -2.64 -12.45 -0.31
C GLY A 24 -3.63 -13.27 0.53
N GLN A 25 -4.76 -13.60 -0.07
CA GLN A 25 -5.72 -14.54 0.50
C GLN A 25 -5.31 -15.98 0.15
N ASP A 26 -5.33 -16.88 1.13
CA ASP A 26 -5.24 -18.32 0.88
C ASP A 26 -6.60 -18.81 0.38
N ASP A 27 -6.65 -19.52 -0.76
CA ASP A 27 -7.89 -20.06 -1.33
C ASP A 27 -8.58 -21.09 -0.40
N ARG A 28 -7.83 -21.60 0.58
CA ARG A 28 -8.25 -22.68 1.47
C ARG A 28 -9.07 -22.21 2.67
N ALA A 29 -9.14 -20.91 2.92
CA ALA A 29 -10.02 -20.36 3.94
C ALA A 29 -11.45 -20.27 3.39
N SER A 30 -12.38 -21.04 3.98
CA SER A 30 -13.79 -21.06 3.61
C SER A 30 -14.36 -19.64 3.44
N PRO A 31 -15.31 -19.40 2.52
CA PRO A 31 -15.89 -18.08 2.20
C PRO A 31 -16.79 -17.51 3.32
N VAL A 32 -16.60 -17.97 4.55
CA VAL A 32 -17.32 -17.50 5.73
C VAL A 32 -16.62 -16.25 6.21
N ASN A 33 -17.19 -15.10 5.82
CA ASN A 33 -16.83 -13.78 6.31
C ASN A 33 -15.48 -13.24 5.82
N VAL A 34 -15.37 -13.01 4.50
CA VAL A 34 -14.28 -12.17 3.96
C VAL A 34 -14.52 -10.77 4.53
N GLU A 35 -13.83 -10.47 5.63
CA GLU A 35 -13.75 -9.11 6.10
C GLU A 35 -13.12 -8.28 4.98
N LYS A 36 -13.95 -7.44 4.36
CA LYS A 36 -13.58 -6.62 3.19
C LYS A 36 -12.41 -5.68 3.48
N GLU A 37 -12.11 -5.47 4.77
CA GLU A 37 -11.13 -4.53 5.25
C GLU A 37 -10.21 -5.16 6.31
N MET A 38 -8.91 -5.11 6.07
CA MET A 38 -7.85 -5.54 6.97
C MET A 38 -7.24 -4.32 7.65
N VAL A 39 -7.04 -4.38 8.96
CA VAL A 39 -6.45 -3.27 9.72
C VAL A 39 -5.08 -3.68 10.24
N LEU A 40 -4.07 -2.86 9.97
CA LEU A 40 -2.77 -2.92 10.62
C LEU A 40 -2.68 -1.78 11.65
N PRO A 41 -3.20 -2.00 12.87
CA PRO A 41 -3.53 -0.92 13.81
C PRO A 41 -2.30 -0.16 14.31
N ASN A 42 -1.14 -0.81 14.32
CA ASN A 42 0.11 -0.26 14.86
C ASN A 42 1.19 -0.02 13.80
N LEU A 43 0.88 -0.10 12.50
CA LEU A 43 1.87 0.15 11.46
C LEU A 43 2.21 1.65 11.41
N ASN A 44 3.45 2.00 11.74
CA ASN A 44 3.99 3.36 11.71
C ASN A 44 4.66 3.64 10.35
N GLU A 45 5.40 2.67 9.79
CA GLU A 45 6.16 2.87 8.56
C GLU A 45 5.89 1.79 7.51
N LEU A 46 5.59 2.22 6.28
CA LEU A 46 5.44 1.37 5.10
C LEU A 46 6.40 1.81 3.99
N SER A 47 7.26 0.91 3.53
CA SER A 47 8.24 1.15 2.47
C SER A 47 8.20 0.05 1.42
N LEU A 48 7.92 0.43 0.18
CA LEU A 48 7.98 -0.40 -1.02
C LEU A 48 9.03 0.19 -1.95
N GLU A 49 10.15 -0.51 -2.14
CA GLU A 49 11.27 0.02 -2.94
C GLU A 49 11.80 -1.01 -3.95
N GLN A 50 11.97 -0.59 -5.21
CA GLN A 50 12.61 -1.39 -6.25
C GLN A 50 11.89 -2.73 -6.49
N LEU A 51 10.56 -2.68 -6.60
CA LEU A 51 9.70 -3.84 -6.80
C LEU A 51 9.21 -3.84 -8.26
N SER A 52 9.98 -4.45 -9.15
CA SER A 52 9.74 -4.40 -10.61
C SER A 52 8.50 -5.16 -11.07
N SER A 53 8.01 -6.10 -10.25
CA SER A 53 6.91 -7.01 -10.61
C SER A 53 5.70 -6.91 -9.67
N ILE A 54 5.76 -6.07 -8.64
CA ILE A 54 4.62 -5.89 -7.74
C ILE A 54 3.50 -5.20 -8.51
N VAL A 55 2.31 -5.79 -8.47
CA VAL A 55 1.12 -5.23 -9.13
C VAL A 55 0.19 -4.65 -8.07
N TYR A 56 0.01 -5.37 -6.97
CA TYR A 56 -0.94 -5.03 -5.92
C TYR A 56 -0.26 -5.07 -4.55
N PHE A 57 -0.65 -4.19 -3.64
CA PHE A 57 -0.29 -4.33 -2.23
C PHE A 57 -0.95 -5.56 -1.61
N SER A 58 -2.23 -5.79 -1.92
CA SER A 58 -3.00 -6.96 -1.50
C SER A 58 -3.64 -7.67 -2.70
N PHE A 59 -3.41 -8.97 -2.83
CA PHE A 59 -4.09 -9.85 -3.79
C PHE A 59 -5.44 -10.29 -3.22
N GLY A 60 -6.53 -10.15 -3.98
CA GLY A 60 -7.85 -10.64 -3.56
C GLY A 60 -8.75 -9.62 -2.85
N CYS A 61 -8.62 -8.33 -3.15
CA CYS A 61 -9.64 -7.31 -2.84
C CYS A 61 -9.92 -7.04 -1.35
N CYS A 62 -8.92 -7.16 -0.48
CA CYS A 62 -9.00 -6.61 0.87
C CYS A 62 -8.45 -5.19 0.86
N ASP A 63 -9.30 -4.22 1.22
CA ASP A 63 -8.89 -2.86 1.51
C ASP A 63 -8.06 -2.87 2.80
N PHE A 64 -6.98 -2.10 2.84
CA PHE A 64 -6.16 -1.97 4.05
C PHE A 64 -6.34 -0.60 4.68
N LEU A 65 -6.46 -0.58 6.01
CA LEU A 65 -6.37 0.64 6.80
C LEU A 65 -5.13 0.63 7.69
N PHE A 66 -4.49 1.80 7.77
CA PHE A 66 -3.32 2.07 8.60
C PHE A 66 -3.59 3.30 9.50
N PRO A 67 -4.28 3.12 10.64
CA PRO A 67 -4.68 4.23 11.53
C PRO A 67 -3.51 4.95 12.20
N ARG A 68 -2.31 4.35 12.23
CA ARG A 68 -1.10 4.89 12.87
C ARG A 68 0.05 5.16 11.91
N LEU A 69 -0.18 5.08 10.60
CA LEU A 69 0.89 5.30 9.63
C LEU A 69 1.40 6.73 9.72
N GLU A 70 2.70 6.85 9.96
CA GLU A 70 3.43 8.12 10.01
C GLU A 70 4.17 8.37 8.69
N LYS A 71 4.61 7.30 8.02
CA LYS A 71 5.41 7.39 6.80
C LYS A 71 5.06 6.31 5.79
N LEU A 72 4.87 6.72 4.55
CA LEU A 72 4.71 5.86 3.39
C LEU A 72 5.73 6.25 2.32
N LYS A 73 6.43 5.25 1.77
CA LYS A 73 7.36 5.43 0.65
C LYS A 73 7.12 4.36 -0.41
N VAL A 74 6.88 4.79 -1.64
CA VAL A 74 6.79 3.95 -2.83
C VAL A 74 7.81 4.46 -3.83
N HIS A 75 8.87 3.71 -4.07
CA HIS A 75 9.98 4.10 -4.95
C HIS A 75 10.25 2.98 -5.95
N GLN A 76 10.36 3.27 -7.25
CA GLN A 76 10.75 2.29 -8.26
C GLN A 76 9.85 1.04 -8.24
N CYS A 77 8.52 1.27 -8.18
CA CYS A 77 7.49 0.23 -8.24
C CYS A 77 6.59 0.47 -9.46
N PRO A 78 7.12 0.28 -10.69
CA PRO A 78 6.48 0.76 -11.93
C PRO A 78 5.16 0.07 -12.29
N LYS A 79 4.87 -1.10 -11.71
CA LYS A 79 3.65 -1.88 -11.99
C LYS A 79 2.61 -1.78 -10.87
N LEU A 80 2.90 -1.05 -9.79
CA LEU A 80 2.02 -0.99 -8.63
C LEU A 80 0.77 -0.15 -8.93
N THR A 81 -0.40 -0.78 -8.92
CA THR A 81 -1.69 -0.12 -9.17
C THR A 81 -2.45 0.25 -7.90
N THR A 82 -1.89 -0.06 -6.72
CA THR A 82 -2.52 0.31 -5.43
C THR A 82 -2.60 1.82 -5.26
N LYS A 83 -3.81 2.30 -4.99
CA LYS A 83 -4.13 3.67 -4.61
C LYS A 83 -3.98 3.81 -3.10
N PHE A 84 -3.17 4.78 -2.70
CA PHE A 84 -3.01 5.17 -1.31
C PHE A 84 -3.71 6.51 -1.10
N ALA A 85 -4.57 6.59 -0.09
CA ALA A 85 -5.34 7.80 0.19
C ALA A 85 -5.59 7.97 1.69
N THR A 86 -5.53 9.22 2.15
CA THR A 86 -5.92 9.57 3.52
C THR A 86 -7.45 9.59 3.64
N THR A 87 -7.97 8.91 4.65
CA THR A 87 -9.40 8.91 4.98
C THR A 87 -9.77 10.12 5.86
N PRO A 88 -11.07 10.47 5.98
CA PRO A 88 -11.50 11.63 6.77
C PRO A 88 -11.13 11.59 8.26
N ASP A 89 -10.89 10.40 8.81
CA ASP A 89 -10.43 10.19 10.19
C ASP A 89 -8.90 10.33 10.36
N GLY A 90 -8.17 10.66 9.28
CA GLY A 90 -6.72 10.79 9.27
C GLY A 90 -5.95 9.47 9.12
N SER A 91 -6.63 8.34 8.93
CA SER A 91 -6.00 7.07 8.61
C SER A 91 -5.48 7.06 7.16
N MET A 92 -4.51 6.19 6.86
CA MET A 92 -4.12 5.91 5.46
C MET A 92 -4.83 4.65 5.00
N SER A 93 -5.35 4.65 3.77
CA SER A 93 -5.94 3.48 3.12
C SER A 93 -5.07 3.00 1.96
N ALA A 94 -5.10 1.70 1.66
CA ALA A 94 -4.55 1.12 0.45
C ALA A 94 -5.62 0.28 -0.25
N GLN A 95 -5.95 0.68 -1.48
CA GLN A 95 -7.00 0.07 -2.29
C GLN A 95 -6.39 -0.39 -3.62
N SER A 96 -6.54 -1.66 -3.95
CA SER A 96 -6.12 -2.19 -5.25
C SER A 96 -7.26 -1.98 -6.25
N GLU A 97 -7.05 -1.11 -7.26
CA GLU A 97 -8.00 -0.98 -8.36
C GLU A 97 -7.52 -1.79 -9.57
N VAL A 98 -8.45 -2.48 -10.24
CA VAL A 98 -8.23 -3.08 -11.55
C VAL A 98 -8.48 -1.98 -12.57
N SER A 99 -7.49 -1.13 -12.82
CA SER A 99 -7.59 -0.10 -13.85
C SER A 99 -6.79 -0.53 -15.08
N GLU A 100 -7.47 -0.64 -16.23
CA GLU A 100 -6.87 -0.86 -17.55
C GLU A 100 -6.35 0.46 -18.13
N VAL A 101 -5.34 1.10 -17.51
CA VAL A 101 -4.56 2.14 -18.19
C VAL A 101 -3.15 2.13 -17.61
N ALA A 102 -2.22 1.55 -18.36
CA ALA A 102 -0.80 1.63 -18.08
C ALA A 102 -0.27 2.90 -18.73
N GLU A 103 -0.20 4.02 -18.00
CA GLU A 103 0.63 5.14 -18.42
C GLU A 103 1.45 5.73 -17.27
N ASP A 104 2.74 5.77 -17.59
CA ASP A 104 3.89 6.49 -17.06
C ASP A 104 4.43 6.22 -15.65
N SER A 105 5.69 5.76 -15.71
CA SER A 105 6.78 6.05 -14.80
C SER A 105 6.70 5.49 -13.38
N SER A 106 7.88 5.12 -12.90
CA SER A 106 8.12 4.86 -11.50
C SER A 106 7.93 6.16 -10.70
N ILE A 107 6.69 6.57 -10.45
CA ILE A 107 6.44 7.78 -9.66
C ILE A 107 6.85 7.46 -8.22
N ASN A 108 7.88 8.16 -7.78
CA ASN A 108 8.36 8.09 -6.43
C ASN A 108 7.43 8.89 -5.55
N ARG A 109 6.62 8.20 -4.75
CA ARG A 109 5.64 8.84 -3.89
C ARG A 109 6.04 8.68 -2.45
N GLU A 110 6.14 9.80 -1.77
CA GLU A 110 6.38 9.85 -0.33
C GLU A 110 5.25 10.59 0.34
N TRP A 111 4.74 10.01 1.43
CA TRP A 111 3.74 10.63 2.27
C TRP A 111 4.19 10.59 3.72
N ASN A 112 3.86 11.66 4.44
CA ASN A 112 4.01 11.75 5.88
C ASN A 112 2.70 12.21 6.51
N ARG A 113 2.35 11.68 7.67
CA ARG A 113 1.11 12.02 8.39
C ARG A 113 0.92 13.52 8.61
N TYR A 114 1.99 14.25 8.88
CA TYR A 114 1.92 15.67 9.22
C TYR A 114 1.93 16.58 7.99
N ASN A 115 2.57 16.13 6.91
CA ASN A 115 2.83 16.97 5.74
C ASN A 115 2.01 16.55 4.51
N GLY A 116 1.33 15.40 4.56
CA GLY A 116 0.64 14.83 3.40
C GLY A 116 1.59 14.23 2.38
N TRP A 117 1.14 14.16 1.12
CA TRP A 117 1.97 13.74 -0.01
C TRP A 117 2.98 14.84 -0.31
N LYS A 118 4.25 14.47 -0.50
CA LYS A 118 5.24 15.42 -1.00
C LYS A 118 4.84 15.83 -2.41
N GLU A 119 4.68 17.12 -2.63
CA GLU A 119 4.57 17.69 -3.97
C GLU A 119 5.93 17.46 -4.65
N ASP A 120 5.93 16.78 -5.80
CA ASP A 120 7.10 16.76 -6.67
C ASP A 120 7.36 18.23 -7.01
N GLY A 121 8.46 18.78 -6.50
CA GLY A 121 8.79 20.17 -6.74
C GLY A 121 8.77 20.42 -8.25
N ASP A 122 7.91 21.36 -8.67
CA ASP A 122 7.95 21.93 -10.01
C ASP A 122 9.38 22.42 -10.27
N SER A 123 10.19 21.60 -10.93
CA SER A 123 11.42 22.06 -11.56
C SER A 123 11.07 22.57 -12.95
N CYS A 124 10.38 23.71 -13.01
CA CYS A 124 10.17 24.59 -14.16
C CYS A 124 9.77 25.96 -13.55
N LEU A 125 10.63 26.95 -13.37
CA LEU A 125 11.39 27.75 -14.35
C LEU A 125 12.64 28.38 -13.71
#